data_AF-A0A430BCW5-F1
#
_entry.id   AF-A0A430BCW5-F1
#
_cell.length_a   1.000
_cell.length_b   1.000
_cell.length_c   1.000
_cell.angle_alpha   90.00
_cell.angle_beta   90.00
_cell.angle_gamma   90.00
#
_symmetry.space_group_name_H-M   'P 1'
#
loop_
_entity.id
_entity.type
_entity.pdbx_description
1 polymer ?
#
loop_
_entity_poly.entity_id
_entity_poly.type
_entity_poly.pdbx_seq_one_letter_code
_entity_poly.pdbx_strand_id
1 'polypeptide(L)'
;MLLREHLGATTPATLTEEIRRADDMLGLGLPDVAEDIYKKVQRLALANDHRSIAAAATYRRAWLALMRNRYAEADKLVRQGATIAGPSQPAMNQVRDVLLARIANRRGDKGAIEALATRLRQSATQAPTLLSAPPVEDINPPPGISDRYDRDPVRWADIGYWIRPDGHTADVEMLRTTGLSQWRVGIVRHVSARRYVPLALDPNSPGIYRIDRFTVRANFGVPLGSRIPSRMGPLTVHVVDLTETNAMIASRGADSGR
;
A
#
# COMPACT_ATOMS: atom_id res chain seq x y z
N MET A 1 -6.72 13.49 20.70
CA MET A 1 -5.98 13.63 19.43
C MET A 1 -4.71 14.40 19.76
N LEU A 2 -3.69 13.73 20.30
CA LEU A 2 -2.64 14.39 21.09
C LEU A 2 -1.86 15.47 20.32
N LEU A 3 -1.47 15.21 19.07
CA LEU A 3 -0.64 16.16 18.30
C LEU A 3 -1.39 17.45 17.93
N ARG A 4 -2.70 17.37 17.66
CA ARG A 4 -3.51 18.55 17.37
C ARG A 4 -3.70 19.42 18.62
N GLU A 5 -3.83 18.79 19.78
CA GLU A 5 -3.98 19.45 21.07
C GLU A 5 -2.69 20.13 21.53
N HIS A 6 -1.52 19.55 21.23
CA HIS A 6 -0.23 20.05 21.72
C HIS A 6 0.59 20.87 20.71
N LEU A 7 0.47 20.60 19.39
CA LEU A 7 1.26 21.28 18.35
C LEU A 7 0.40 22.18 17.45
N GLY A 8 -0.92 22.08 17.51
CA GLY A 8 -1.82 22.86 16.67
C GLY A 8 -2.14 22.19 15.32
N ALA A 9 -3.32 22.49 14.79
CA ALA A 9 -3.97 21.72 13.72
C ALA A 9 -3.32 21.81 12.34
N THR A 10 -2.44 22.78 12.11
CA THR A 10 -1.83 23.06 10.80
C THR A 10 -0.34 22.76 10.76
N THR A 11 0.26 22.29 11.86
CA THR A 11 1.68 21.93 11.87
C THR A 11 1.99 20.79 10.91
N PRO A 12 3.19 20.77 10.31
CA PRO A 12 3.63 19.70 9.43
C PRO A 12 3.45 18.30 10.03
N ALA A 13 3.75 18.14 11.33
CA ALA A 13 3.58 16.89 12.05
C ALA A 13 2.10 16.48 12.11
N THR A 14 1.20 17.39 12.49
CA THR A 14 -0.24 17.10 12.58
C THR A 14 -0.84 16.76 11.21
N LEU A 15 -0.45 17.47 10.17
CA LEU A 15 -0.92 17.21 8.81
C LEU A 15 -0.41 15.86 8.27
N THR A 16 0.83 15.48 8.62
CA THR A 16 1.40 14.18 8.26
C THR A 16 0.69 13.03 8.97
N GLU A 17 0.34 13.21 10.25
CA GLU A 17 -0.47 12.21 10.97
C GLU A 17 -1.90 12.09 10.42
N GLU A 18 -2.52 13.20 10.02
CA GLU A 18 -3.85 13.13 9.38
C GLU A 18 -3.79 12.36 8.06
N ILE A 19 -2.69 12.48 7.30
CA ILE A 19 -2.44 11.63 6.13
C ILE A 19 -2.32 10.15 6.53
N ARG A 20 -1.53 9.82 7.56
CA ARG A 20 -1.39 8.43 8.03
C ARG A 20 -2.75 7.86 8.47
N ARG A 21 -3.53 8.64 9.21
CA ARG A 21 -4.89 8.26 9.60
C ARG A 21 -5.77 7.99 8.40
N ALA A 22 -5.68 8.78 7.33
CA ALA A 22 -6.42 8.54 6.10
C ALA A 22 -5.96 7.26 5.39
N ASP A 23 -4.65 6.99 5.37
CA ASP A 23 -4.07 5.73 4.89
C ASP A 23 -4.65 4.53 5.70
N ASP A 24 -4.81 4.67 7.02
CA ASP A 24 -5.47 3.65 7.86
C ASP A 24 -6.95 3.47 7.51
N MET A 25 -7.68 4.56 7.25
CA MET A 25 -9.08 4.49 6.82
C MET A 25 -9.23 3.75 5.49
N LEU A 26 -8.30 3.93 4.54
CA LEU A 26 -8.24 3.11 3.33
C LEU A 26 -8.04 1.63 3.67
N GLY A 27 -7.10 1.33 4.57
CA GLY A 27 -6.85 -0.02 5.04
C GLY A 27 -8.07 -0.68 5.69
N LEU A 28 -8.98 0.09 6.28
CA LEU A 28 -10.24 -0.38 6.86
C LEU A 28 -11.40 -0.47 5.85
N GLY A 29 -11.16 -0.14 4.58
CA GLY A 29 -12.22 -0.13 3.56
C GLY A 29 -13.17 1.07 3.68
N LEU A 30 -12.69 2.21 4.21
CA LEU A 30 -13.42 3.47 4.32
C LEU A 30 -12.85 4.54 3.36
N PRO A 31 -12.92 4.32 2.03
CA PRO A 31 -12.24 5.17 1.06
C PRO A 31 -12.80 6.59 0.96
N ASP A 32 -14.09 6.79 1.23
CA ASP A 32 -14.69 8.13 1.20
C ASP A 32 -14.22 8.98 2.38
N VAL A 33 -14.10 8.37 3.56
CA VAL A 33 -13.52 9.03 4.75
C VAL A 33 -12.07 9.42 4.49
N ALA A 34 -11.29 8.54 3.87
CA ALA A 34 -9.91 8.84 3.50
C ALA A 34 -9.82 10.01 2.50
N GLU A 35 -10.64 10.02 1.45
CA GLU A 35 -10.70 11.10 0.46
C GLU A 35 -10.98 12.46 1.11
N ASP A 36 -11.93 12.51 2.05
CA ASP A 36 -12.29 13.74 2.76
C ASP A 36 -11.13 14.25 3.64
N ILE A 37 -10.42 13.34 4.32
CA ILE A 37 -9.23 13.71 5.09
C ILE A 37 -8.12 14.22 4.17
N TYR A 38 -7.84 13.56 3.03
CA TYR A 38 -6.83 14.05 2.08
C TYR A 38 -7.17 15.42 1.53
N LYS A 39 -8.44 15.68 1.17
CA LYS A 39 -8.91 17.00 0.72
C LYS A 39 -8.69 18.06 1.81
N LYS A 40 -9.03 17.74 3.05
CA LYS A 40 -8.81 18.62 4.20
C LYS A 40 -7.32 18.93 4.38
N VAL A 41 -6.46 17.91 4.39
CA VAL A 41 -5.01 18.11 4.53
C VAL A 41 -4.46 18.93 3.38
N GLN A 42 -4.83 18.64 2.14
CA GLN A 42 -4.41 19.42 0.97
C GLN A 42 -4.74 20.90 1.15
N ARG A 43 -5.99 21.22 1.51
CA ARG A 43 -6.43 22.61 1.71
C ARG A 43 -5.67 23.30 2.84
N LEU A 44 -5.53 22.64 4.00
CA LEU A 44 -4.81 23.21 5.14
C LEU A 44 -3.33 23.39 4.86
N ALA A 45 -2.68 22.42 4.20
CA ALA A 45 -1.29 22.49 3.83
C ALA A 45 -1.02 23.64 2.84
N LEU A 46 -1.88 23.83 1.84
CA LEU A 46 -1.76 24.96 0.90
C LEU A 46 -1.94 26.31 1.60
N ALA A 47 -2.90 26.42 2.52
CA ALA A 47 -3.14 27.65 3.27
C ALA A 47 -2.01 28.02 4.24
N ASN A 48 -1.08 27.11 4.51
CA ASN A 48 0.06 27.30 5.41
C ASN A 48 1.41 27.07 4.70
N ASP A 49 1.45 27.19 3.36
CA ASP A 49 2.66 27.05 2.54
C ASP A 49 3.42 25.72 2.67
N HIS A 50 2.77 24.67 3.16
CA HIS A 50 3.32 23.32 3.24
C HIS A 50 3.14 22.56 1.91
N ARG A 51 3.77 23.06 0.84
CA ARG A 51 3.60 22.58 -0.54
C ARG A 51 3.88 21.08 -0.73
N SER A 52 4.90 20.54 -0.08
CA SER A 52 5.23 19.11 -0.14
C SER A 52 4.11 18.23 0.44
N ILE A 53 3.54 18.63 1.58
CA ILE A 53 2.42 17.93 2.23
C ILE A 53 1.15 18.04 1.37
N ALA A 54 0.87 19.22 0.81
CA ALA A 54 -0.24 19.42 -0.10
C ALA A 54 -0.13 18.55 -1.37
N ALA A 55 1.07 18.46 -1.95
CA ALA A 55 1.33 17.57 -3.09
C ALA A 55 1.15 16.10 -2.70
N ALA A 56 1.68 15.68 -1.56
CA ALA A 56 1.55 14.31 -1.05
C ALA A 56 0.08 13.91 -0.82
N ALA A 57 -0.75 14.80 -0.28
CA ALA A 57 -2.20 14.58 -0.15
C ALA A 57 -2.89 14.50 -1.53
N THR A 58 -2.50 15.35 -2.48
CA THR A 58 -3.05 15.36 -3.84
C THR A 58 -2.72 14.05 -4.58
N TYR A 59 -1.49 13.54 -4.45
CA TYR A 59 -1.08 12.27 -5.04
C TYR A 59 -1.83 11.07 -4.46
N ARG A 60 -2.17 11.09 -3.16
CA ARG A 60 -3.02 10.04 -2.55
C ARG A 60 -4.44 10.05 -3.10
N ARG A 61 -5.01 11.23 -3.34
CA ARG A 61 -6.31 11.36 -4.05
C ARG A 61 -6.21 10.82 -5.48
N ALA A 62 -5.10 11.09 -6.19
CA ALA A 62 -4.86 10.52 -7.52
C ALA A 62 -4.81 8.99 -7.48
N TRP A 63 -4.16 8.42 -6.47
CA TRP A 63 -4.12 6.99 -6.26
C TRP A 63 -5.51 6.41 -5.97
N LEU A 64 -6.33 7.08 -5.16
CA LEU A 64 -7.72 6.65 -4.93
C LEU A 64 -8.56 6.68 -6.22
N ALA A 65 -8.43 7.73 -7.02
CA ALA A 65 -9.08 7.81 -8.33
C ALA A 65 -8.63 6.66 -9.25
N LEU A 66 -7.33 6.33 -9.25
CA LEU A 66 -6.79 5.20 -10.00
C LEU A 66 -7.37 3.86 -9.52
N MET A 67 -7.47 3.63 -8.21
CA MET A 67 -8.06 2.41 -7.64
C MET A 67 -9.55 2.26 -8.04
N ARG A 68 -10.24 3.38 -8.26
CA ARG A 68 -11.64 3.43 -8.73
C ARG A 68 -11.78 3.42 -10.25
N ASN A 69 -10.69 3.17 -10.98
CA ASN A 69 -10.62 3.21 -12.45
C ASN A 69 -11.01 4.56 -13.08
N ARG A 70 -10.91 5.66 -12.31
CA ARG A 70 -11.19 7.02 -12.78
C ARG A 70 -9.92 7.65 -13.35
N TYR A 71 -9.43 7.10 -14.46
CA TYR A 71 -8.11 7.44 -14.99
C TYR A 71 -7.93 8.93 -15.33
N ALA A 72 -8.95 9.58 -15.90
CA ALA A 72 -8.89 11.00 -16.22
C ALA A 72 -8.78 11.89 -14.96
N GLU A 73 -9.48 11.52 -13.89
CA GLU A 73 -9.39 12.20 -12.60
C GLU A 73 -8.02 11.97 -11.96
N ALA A 74 -7.50 10.74 -12.01
CA ALA A 74 -6.17 10.41 -11.52
C ALA A 74 -5.09 11.23 -12.24
N ASP A 75 -5.12 11.31 -13.57
CA ASP A 75 -4.20 12.13 -14.38
C ASP A 75 -4.25 13.61 -13.98
N LYS A 76 -5.47 14.16 -13.82
CA LYS A 76 -5.67 15.55 -13.40
C LYS A 76 -5.03 15.81 -12.04
N LEU A 77 -5.26 14.91 -11.07
CA LEU A 77 -4.71 15.03 -9.72
C LEU A 77 -3.19 14.87 -9.70
N VAL A 78 -2.61 13.99 -10.52
CA VAL A 78 -1.15 13.88 -10.66
C VAL A 78 -0.55 15.19 -11.19
N ARG A 79 -1.14 15.78 -12.24
CA ARG A 79 -0.68 17.08 -12.77
C ARG A 79 -0.81 18.19 -11.73
N GLN A 80 -1.94 18.23 -11.01
CA GLN A 80 -2.15 19.18 -9.93
C GLN A 80 -1.10 19.03 -8.82
N GLY A 81 -0.81 17.80 -8.39
CA GLY A 81 0.22 17.51 -7.39
C GLY A 81 1.60 17.97 -7.83
N ALA A 82 1.94 17.78 -9.11
CA ALA A 82 3.22 18.24 -9.68
C ALA A 82 3.32 19.78 -9.69
N THR A 83 2.24 20.48 -10.06
CA THR A 83 2.19 21.95 -9.99
C THR A 83 2.33 22.46 -8.54
N ILE A 84 1.67 21.79 -7.58
CA ILE A 84 1.78 22.14 -6.16
C ILE A 84 3.21 21.93 -5.67
N ALA A 85 3.83 20.79 -5.95
CA ALA A 85 5.20 20.48 -5.51
C ALA A 85 6.25 21.44 -6.10
N GLY A 86 6.09 21.81 -7.38
CA GLY A 86 7.09 22.56 -8.12
C GLY A 86 8.28 21.70 -8.58
N PRO A 87 9.18 22.26 -9.42
CA PRO A 87 10.26 21.50 -10.05
C PRO A 87 11.34 21.05 -9.05
N SER A 88 11.56 21.80 -7.98
CA SER A 88 12.67 21.62 -7.02
C SER A 88 12.43 20.56 -5.95
N GLN A 89 11.47 19.64 -6.14
CA GLN A 89 11.11 18.59 -5.17
C GLN A 89 11.32 17.18 -5.77
N PRO A 90 12.55 16.64 -5.78
CA PRO A 90 12.87 15.35 -6.41
C PRO A 90 11.99 14.19 -5.92
N ALA A 91 11.75 14.11 -4.60
CA ALA A 91 10.89 13.07 -4.02
C ALA A 91 9.45 13.12 -4.56
N MET A 92 8.88 14.32 -4.74
CA MET A 92 7.53 14.48 -5.29
C MET A 92 7.48 14.19 -6.79
N ASN A 93 8.55 14.48 -7.53
CA ASN A 93 8.68 14.13 -8.94
C ASN A 93 8.73 12.59 -9.12
N GLN A 94 9.41 11.88 -8.22
CA GLN A 94 9.43 10.42 -8.24
C GLN A 94 8.02 9.84 -8.00
N VAL A 95 7.28 10.35 -7.00
CA VAL A 95 5.89 9.92 -6.74
C VAL A 95 4.99 10.17 -7.96
N ARG A 96 5.12 11.34 -8.60
CA ARG A 96 4.42 11.65 -9.85
C ARG A 96 4.70 10.60 -10.92
N ASP A 97 5.97 10.30 -11.16
CA ASP A 97 6.38 9.38 -12.23
C ASP A 97 5.87 7.96 -11.98
N VAL A 98 5.89 7.50 -10.72
CA VAL A 98 5.29 6.23 -10.31
C VAL A 98 3.79 6.21 -10.61
N LEU A 99 3.05 7.27 -10.25
CA LEU A 99 1.61 7.33 -10.51
C LEU A 99 1.29 7.35 -12.00
N LEU A 100 2.04 8.11 -12.81
CA LEU A 100 1.85 8.14 -14.27
C LEU A 100 2.09 6.76 -14.89
N ALA A 101 3.16 6.06 -14.49
CA ALA A 101 3.43 4.72 -15.00
C ALA A 101 2.35 3.71 -14.58
N ARG A 102 1.82 3.81 -13.35
CA ARG A 102 0.69 2.99 -12.90
C ARG A 102 -0.59 3.28 -13.69
N ILE A 103 -0.88 4.54 -13.98
CA ILE A 103 -2.04 4.94 -14.81
C ILE A 103 -1.90 4.38 -16.23
N ALA A 104 -0.74 4.57 -16.86
CA ALA A 104 -0.47 4.06 -18.21
C ALA A 104 -0.62 2.53 -18.27
N ASN A 105 -0.06 1.81 -17.30
CA ASN A 105 -0.20 0.37 -17.20
C ASN A 105 -1.66 -0.08 -17.02
N ARG A 106 -2.43 0.61 -16.18
CA ARG A 106 -3.87 0.33 -16.00
C ARG A 106 -4.70 0.62 -17.25
N ARG A 107 -4.24 1.52 -18.12
CA ARG A 107 -4.85 1.82 -19.42
C ARG A 107 -4.40 0.89 -20.56
N GLY A 108 -3.52 -0.06 -20.28
CA GLY A 108 -3.09 -1.09 -21.23
C GLY A 108 -1.63 -0.97 -21.72
N ASP A 109 -0.90 0.08 -21.33
CA ASP A 109 0.54 0.19 -21.64
C ASP A 109 1.36 -0.68 -20.68
N LYS A 110 1.49 -1.96 -21.04
CA LYS A 110 2.23 -2.97 -20.27
C LYS A 110 3.74 -2.65 -20.15
N GLY A 111 4.27 -1.75 -20.98
CA GLY A 111 5.69 -1.36 -20.95
C GLY A 111 6.00 -0.18 -20.02
N ALA A 112 4.98 0.57 -19.58
CA ALA A 112 5.16 1.80 -18.80
C ALA A 112 5.96 1.59 -17.50
N ILE A 113 5.71 0.48 -16.80
CA ILE A 113 6.40 0.17 -15.54
C ILE A 113 7.88 -0.18 -15.80
N GLU A 114 8.18 -0.95 -16.85
CA GLU A 114 9.57 -1.32 -17.18
C GLU A 114 10.38 -0.13 -17.69
N ALA A 115 9.75 0.76 -18.47
CA ALA A 115 10.36 2.01 -18.89
C ALA A 115 10.71 2.91 -17.69
N LEU A 116 9.82 2.96 -16.67
CA LEU A 116 10.10 3.67 -15.43
C LEU A 116 11.23 3.00 -14.63
N ALA A 117 11.18 1.68 -14.44
CA ALA A 117 12.21 0.94 -13.72
C ALA A 117 13.59 1.16 -14.34
N THR A 118 13.69 1.10 -15.68
CA THR A 118 14.93 1.34 -16.41
C THR A 118 15.49 2.75 -16.16
N ARG A 119 14.63 3.77 -16.14
CA ARG A 119 15.01 5.15 -15.85
C ARG A 119 15.51 5.32 -14.41
N LEU A 120 14.84 4.68 -13.46
CA LEU A 120 15.16 4.79 -12.04
C LEU A 120 16.41 4.00 -11.64
N ARG A 121 16.97 3.15 -12.51
CA ARG A 121 18.21 2.42 -12.26
C ARG A 121 19.37 3.34 -11.89
N GLN A 122 19.42 4.56 -12.43
CA GLN A 122 20.47 5.55 -12.11
C GLN A 122 20.31 6.18 -10.71
N SER A 123 19.14 6.04 -10.11
CA SER A 123 18.81 6.52 -8.76
C SER A 123 18.48 5.35 -7.83
N ALA A 124 19.03 4.17 -8.14
CA ALA A 124 18.82 2.96 -7.37
C ALA A 124 19.24 3.19 -5.92
N THR A 125 18.39 2.77 -4.99
CA THR A 125 18.67 2.79 -3.55
C THR A 125 18.72 1.35 -3.05
N GLN A 126 19.19 1.15 -1.82
CA GLN A 126 19.13 -0.17 -1.19
C GLN A 126 17.73 -0.49 -0.63
N ALA A 127 16.86 0.52 -0.47
CA ALA A 127 15.54 0.36 0.12
C ALA A 127 14.50 -0.05 -0.95
N PRO A 128 13.89 -1.24 -0.84
CA PRO A 128 12.92 -1.69 -1.83
C PRO A 128 11.68 -0.81 -1.90
N THR A 129 11.46 -0.17 -3.05
CA THR A 129 10.30 0.68 -3.30
C THR A 129 9.40 0.05 -4.36
N LEU A 130 8.15 -0.27 -4.02
CA LEU A 130 7.22 -0.95 -4.91
C LEU A 130 6.70 -0.02 -6.01
N LEU A 131 7.03 -0.32 -7.27
CA LEU A 131 6.50 0.37 -8.45
C LEU A 131 5.11 -0.13 -8.82
N SER A 132 4.90 -1.43 -8.86
CA SER A 132 3.64 -2.02 -9.30
C SER A 132 3.38 -3.37 -8.64
N ALA A 133 2.10 -3.67 -8.42
CA ALA A 133 1.61 -4.98 -8.10
C ALA A 133 0.24 -5.15 -8.78
N PRO A 134 -0.10 -6.33 -9.31
CA PRO A 134 -1.48 -6.60 -9.72
C PRO A 134 -2.41 -6.53 -8.51
N PRO A 135 -3.73 -6.35 -8.70
CA PRO A 135 -4.67 -6.53 -7.60
C PRO A 135 -4.55 -7.96 -7.03
N VAL A 136 -4.80 -8.11 -5.73
CA VAL A 136 -5.06 -9.46 -5.19
C VAL A 136 -6.36 -9.94 -5.82
N GLU A 137 -6.39 -11.19 -6.27
CA GLU A 137 -7.58 -11.81 -6.87
C GLU A 137 -8.77 -11.71 -5.91
N ASP A 138 -9.99 -11.57 -6.46
CA ASP A 138 -11.17 -11.41 -5.61
C ASP A 138 -11.36 -12.66 -4.75
N ILE A 139 -11.28 -12.45 -3.44
CA ILE A 139 -11.39 -13.47 -2.42
C ILE A 139 -12.85 -13.72 -2.00
N ASN A 140 -13.79 -12.88 -2.48
CA ASN A 140 -15.20 -12.99 -2.16
C ASN A 140 -15.88 -14.01 -3.09
N PRO A 141 -16.79 -14.84 -2.57
CA PRO A 141 -17.59 -15.73 -3.39
C PRO A 141 -18.56 -14.93 -4.31
N PRO A 142 -19.02 -15.52 -5.43
CA PRO A 142 -20.00 -14.88 -6.30
C PRO A 142 -21.29 -14.48 -5.56
N PRO A 143 -21.92 -13.35 -5.91
CA PRO A 143 -23.18 -12.92 -5.29
C PRO A 143 -24.27 -13.98 -5.47
N GLY A 144 -24.92 -14.41 -4.38
CA GLY A 144 -26.09 -15.31 -4.43
C GLY A 144 -25.94 -16.63 -3.68
N ILE A 145 -24.72 -17.02 -3.29
CA ILE A 145 -24.51 -18.03 -2.25
C ILE A 145 -24.60 -17.30 -0.92
N SER A 146 -25.49 -17.74 -0.04
CA SER A 146 -25.82 -17.01 1.18
C SER A 146 -24.59 -16.73 2.04
N ASP A 147 -24.21 -15.46 2.13
CA ASP A 147 -23.31 -14.82 3.11
C ASP A 147 -23.88 -14.87 4.55
N ARG A 148 -24.62 -15.95 4.86
CA ARG A 148 -25.25 -16.15 6.15
C ARG A 148 -24.17 -16.59 7.13
N TYR A 149 -23.59 -15.57 7.77
CA TYR A 149 -22.77 -15.71 8.96
C TYR A 149 -21.58 -16.65 8.72
N ASP A 150 -20.64 -16.23 7.88
CA ASP A 150 -19.27 -16.70 8.04
C ASP A 150 -18.84 -16.25 9.45
N ARG A 151 -19.08 -17.08 10.48
CA ARG A 151 -18.51 -16.96 11.82
C ARG A 151 -17.02 -17.30 11.75
N ASP A 152 -16.35 -16.85 10.69
CA ASP A 152 -15.19 -17.51 10.14
C ASP A 152 -13.92 -16.76 10.54
N PRO A 153 -12.89 -17.51 10.93
CA PRO A 153 -11.74 -16.99 11.62
C PRO A 153 -10.92 -16.10 10.69
N VAL A 154 -10.11 -15.24 11.31
CA VAL A 154 -9.08 -14.50 10.59
C VAL A 154 -8.15 -15.52 9.94
N ARG A 155 -8.15 -15.55 8.60
CA ARG A 155 -7.27 -16.41 7.81
C ARG A 155 -6.02 -15.63 7.49
N TRP A 156 -4.84 -16.23 7.63
CA TRP A 156 -3.59 -15.53 7.30
C TRP A 156 -2.57 -16.46 6.62
N ALA A 157 -1.65 -15.90 5.85
CA ALA A 157 -0.53 -16.59 5.24
C ALA A 157 0.71 -15.70 5.21
N ASP A 158 1.86 -16.26 5.54
CA ASP A 158 3.16 -15.60 5.40
C ASP A 158 3.80 -16.02 4.09
N ILE A 159 4.19 -15.04 3.29
CA ILE A 159 4.78 -15.23 1.96
C ILE A 159 6.21 -14.71 1.98
N GLY A 160 7.17 -15.61 1.79
CA GLY A 160 8.58 -15.29 1.60
C GLY A 160 8.87 -15.03 0.13
N TYR A 161 9.74 -14.07 -0.18
CA TYR A 161 10.18 -13.81 -1.55
C TYR A 161 11.49 -13.01 -1.58
N TRP A 162 12.23 -13.12 -2.68
CA TRP A 162 13.41 -12.30 -2.95
C TRP A 162 13.06 -11.14 -3.87
N ILE A 163 13.63 -9.96 -3.60
CA ILE A 163 13.64 -8.83 -4.53
C ILE A 163 15.03 -8.78 -5.16
N ARG A 164 15.10 -9.15 -6.44
CA ARG A 164 16.35 -9.20 -7.22
C ARG A 164 16.91 -7.80 -7.48
N PRO A 165 18.21 -7.67 -7.80
CA PRO A 165 18.84 -6.37 -8.10
C PRO A 165 18.13 -5.58 -9.20
N ASP A 166 17.55 -6.29 -10.18
CA ASP A 166 16.80 -5.68 -11.26
C ASP A 166 15.42 -5.15 -10.85
N GLY A 167 14.93 -5.46 -9.64
CA GLY A 167 13.64 -5.07 -9.08
C GLY A 167 12.51 -6.10 -9.26
N HIS A 168 12.77 -7.29 -9.84
CA HIS A 168 11.77 -8.36 -9.95
C HIS A 168 11.72 -9.19 -8.68
N THR A 169 10.54 -9.73 -8.38
CA THR A 169 10.40 -10.75 -7.34
C THR A 169 10.78 -12.13 -7.85
N ALA A 170 11.40 -12.93 -7.00
CA ALA A 170 11.79 -14.31 -7.28
C ALA A 170 11.55 -15.22 -6.07
N ASP A 171 11.51 -16.52 -6.33
CA ASP A 171 11.41 -17.58 -5.32
C ASP A 171 10.29 -17.32 -4.30
N VAL A 172 9.10 -17.00 -4.82
CA VAL A 172 7.93 -16.71 -4.01
C VAL A 172 7.40 -17.99 -3.39
N GLU A 173 7.39 -18.04 -2.07
CA GLU A 173 7.01 -19.23 -1.30
C GLU A 173 6.01 -18.90 -0.20
N MET A 174 5.15 -19.87 0.12
CA MET A 174 4.24 -19.76 1.27
C MET A 174 4.90 -20.45 2.46
N LEU A 175 5.28 -19.67 3.46
CA LEU A 175 6.01 -20.13 4.65
C LEU A 175 5.08 -20.73 5.70
N ARG A 176 3.98 -20.02 5.99
CA ARG A 176 2.98 -20.40 7.00
C ARG A 176 1.60 -20.02 6.51
N THR A 177 0.57 -20.76 6.93
CA THR A 177 -0.82 -20.46 6.55
C THR A 177 -1.82 -20.96 7.58
N THR A 178 -2.96 -20.28 7.67
CA THR A 178 -4.15 -20.70 8.41
C THR A 178 -5.36 -20.38 7.55
N GLY A 179 -5.95 -21.41 6.94
CA GLY A 179 -7.19 -21.30 6.15
C GLY A 179 -7.09 -20.52 4.83
N LEU A 180 -5.90 -20.06 4.42
CA LEU A 180 -5.71 -19.29 3.18
C LEU A 180 -5.29 -20.12 1.96
N SER A 181 -5.15 -21.44 2.12
CA SER A 181 -4.62 -22.34 1.08
C SER A 181 -5.41 -22.28 -0.23
N GLN A 182 -6.72 -22.07 -0.18
CA GLN A 182 -7.59 -21.94 -1.37
C GLN A 182 -7.27 -20.71 -2.24
N TRP A 183 -6.68 -19.64 -1.66
CA TRP A 183 -6.26 -18.45 -2.39
C TRP A 183 -4.76 -18.40 -2.64
N ARG A 184 -4.03 -19.50 -2.38
CA ARG A 184 -2.57 -19.59 -2.55
C ARG A 184 -2.13 -19.14 -3.93
N VAL A 185 -2.79 -19.64 -4.98
CA VAL A 185 -2.41 -19.34 -6.37
C VAL A 185 -2.53 -17.84 -6.66
N GLY A 186 -3.63 -17.21 -6.24
CA GLY A 186 -3.86 -15.77 -6.42
C GLY A 186 -2.83 -14.92 -5.66
N ILE A 187 -2.51 -15.29 -4.41
CA ILE A 187 -1.53 -14.58 -3.58
C ILE A 187 -0.11 -14.73 -4.15
N VAL A 188 0.29 -15.95 -4.50
CA VAL A 188 1.61 -16.21 -5.10
C VAL A 188 1.74 -15.46 -6.42
N ARG A 189 0.71 -15.47 -7.27
CA ARG A 189 0.68 -14.70 -8.51
C ARG A 189 0.76 -13.19 -8.26
N HIS A 190 0.06 -12.70 -7.24
CA HIS A 190 0.11 -11.30 -6.84
C HIS A 190 1.53 -10.88 -6.47
N VAL A 191 2.22 -11.65 -5.62
CA VAL A 191 3.58 -11.35 -5.18
C VAL A 191 4.58 -11.52 -6.32
N SER A 192 4.47 -12.59 -7.11
CA SER A 192 5.39 -12.90 -8.22
C SER A 192 5.37 -11.86 -9.35
N ALA A 193 4.27 -11.14 -9.50
CA ALA A 193 4.12 -10.10 -10.51
C ALA A 193 4.44 -8.69 -9.97
N ARG A 194 5.00 -8.58 -8.75
CA ARG A 194 5.42 -7.30 -8.20
C ARG A 194 6.66 -6.80 -8.91
N ARG A 195 6.71 -5.47 -9.05
CA ARG A 195 7.85 -4.75 -9.60
C ARG A 195 8.31 -3.68 -8.64
N TYR A 196 9.60 -3.69 -8.33
CA TYR A 196 10.25 -2.71 -7.48
C TYR A 196 11.17 -1.81 -8.31
N VAL A 197 11.55 -0.67 -7.73
CA VAL A 197 12.68 0.12 -8.23
C VAL A 197 13.93 -0.76 -8.18
N PRO A 198 14.78 -0.78 -9.22
CA PRO A 198 16.04 -1.51 -9.19
C PRO A 198 16.87 -1.14 -7.95
N LEU A 199 17.54 -2.13 -7.37
CA LEU A 199 18.28 -1.98 -6.13
C LEU A 199 19.75 -1.65 -6.43
N ALA A 200 20.36 -0.84 -5.58
CA ALA A 200 21.81 -0.59 -5.61
C ALA A 200 22.57 -1.76 -4.98
N LEU A 201 22.54 -2.91 -5.64
CA LEU A 201 23.20 -4.15 -5.25
C LEU A 201 24.10 -4.65 -6.38
N ASP A 202 25.03 -5.54 -6.04
CA ASP A 202 25.76 -6.32 -7.03
C ASP A 202 24.78 -7.09 -7.94
N PRO A 203 24.94 -7.06 -9.28
CA PRO A 203 24.07 -7.81 -10.20
C PRO A 203 23.97 -9.31 -9.92
N ASN A 204 25.01 -9.90 -9.32
CA ASN A 204 25.06 -11.31 -8.93
C ASN A 204 24.55 -11.56 -7.50
N SER A 205 24.13 -10.52 -6.78
CA SER A 205 23.50 -10.66 -5.47
C SER A 205 22.19 -11.46 -5.59
N PRO A 206 21.89 -12.35 -4.63
CA PRO A 206 20.59 -13.02 -4.58
C PRO A 206 19.43 -12.02 -4.37
N GLY A 207 19.72 -10.80 -3.91
CA GLY A 207 18.75 -9.74 -3.68
C GLY A 207 18.45 -9.51 -2.21
N ILE A 208 17.30 -8.89 -1.92
CA ILE A 208 16.80 -8.66 -0.56
C ILE A 208 15.63 -9.59 -0.29
N TYR A 209 15.74 -10.42 0.75
CA TYR A 209 14.65 -11.29 1.19
C TYR A 209 13.60 -10.51 1.97
N ARG A 210 12.33 -10.76 1.68
CA ARG A 210 11.16 -10.13 2.31
C ARG A 210 10.15 -11.19 2.76
N ILE A 211 9.35 -10.84 3.77
CA ILE A 211 8.26 -11.67 4.27
C ILE A 211 7.03 -10.79 4.44
N ASP A 212 5.95 -11.11 3.74
CA ASP A 212 4.66 -10.43 3.88
C ASP A 212 3.63 -11.36 4.53
N ARG A 213 2.86 -10.84 5.50
CA ARG A 213 1.65 -11.48 6.02
C ARG A 213 0.42 -10.97 5.30
N PHE A 214 -0.21 -11.86 4.56
CA PHE A 214 -1.55 -11.67 4.00
C PHE A 214 -2.57 -12.12 5.05
N THR A 215 -3.54 -11.26 5.35
CA THR A 215 -4.63 -11.54 6.29
C THR A 215 -5.96 -11.29 5.60
N VAL A 216 -6.82 -12.30 5.58
CA VAL A 216 -8.17 -12.26 5.02
C VAL A 216 -9.18 -12.26 6.16
N ARG A 217 -10.00 -11.21 6.21
CA ARG A 217 -11.02 -11.01 7.25
C ARG A 217 -12.14 -10.11 6.76
N ALA A 218 -13.35 -10.29 7.28
CA ALA A 218 -14.41 -9.30 7.12
C ALA A 218 -14.22 -8.12 8.09
N ASN A 219 -14.80 -6.98 7.73
CA ASN A 219 -14.88 -5.80 8.59
C ASN A 219 -15.81 -6.03 9.78
N PHE A 220 -15.66 -5.22 10.84
CA PHE A 220 -16.59 -5.24 11.96
C PHE A 220 -17.89 -4.53 11.58
N GLY A 221 -19.02 -5.15 11.93
CA GLY A 221 -20.36 -4.59 11.83
C GLY A 221 -21.22 -5.07 12.99
N VAL A 222 -22.43 -4.55 13.10
CA VAL A 222 -23.41 -5.01 14.08
C VAL A 222 -24.45 -5.85 13.33
N PRO A 223 -24.50 -7.18 13.56
CA PRO A 223 -25.49 -8.03 12.91
C PRO A 223 -26.91 -7.60 13.27
N LEU A 224 -27.83 -7.71 12.31
CA LEU A 224 -29.26 -7.53 12.59
C LEU A 224 -29.69 -8.45 13.74
N GLY A 225 -30.35 -7.89 14.75
CA GLY A 225 -30.78 -8.63 15.95
C GLY A 225 -29.69 -8.84 17.02
N SER A 226 -28.46 -8.36 16.81
CA SER A 226 -27.39 -8.36 17.81
C SER A 226 -27.03 -6.93 18.23
N ARG A 227 -26.53 -6.77 19.46
CA ARG A 227 -25.87 -5.52 19.92
C ARG A 227 -24.35 -5.68 20.02
N ILE A 228 -23.84 -6.88 19.74
CA ILE A 228 -22.43 -7.22 19.84
C ILE A 228 -21.81 -7.07 18.45
N PRO A 229 -20.80 -6.20 18.28
CA PRO A 229 -20.05 -6.11 17.04
C PRO A 229 -19.38 -7.44 16.70
N SER A 230 -19.54 -7.89 15.47
CA SER A 230 -18.87 -9.07 14.94
C SER A 230 -18.31 -8.81 13.56
N ARG A 231 -17.44 -9.69 13.07
CA ARG A 231 -16.97 -9.63 11.68
C ARG A 231 -18.12 -10.05 10.77
N MET A 232 -18.44 -9.23 9.77
CA MET A 232 -19.53 -9.50 8.83
C MET A 232 -19.35 -8.69 7.54
N GLY A 233 -19.97 -9.17 6.46
CA GLY A 233 -19.88 -8.55 5.15
C GLY A 233 -18.67 -9.06 4.34
N PRO A 234 -18.32 -8.36 3.24
CA PRO A 234 -17.30 -8.83 2.31
C PRO A 234 -15.93 -8.93 2.99
N LEU A 235 -15.17 -9.94 2.57
CA LEU A 235 -13.80 -10.17 3.00
C LEU A 235 -12.87 -9.15 2.34
N THR A 236 -11.91 -8.67 3.12
CA THR A 236 -10.82 -7.80 2.67
C THR A 236 -9.48 -8.47 2.93
N VAL A 237 -8.51 -8.15 2.06
CA VAL A 237 -7.11 -8.58 2.20
C VAL A 237 -6.31 -7.44 2.81
N HIS A 238 -5.61 -7.73 3.90
CA HIS A 238 -4.63 -6.84 4.51
C HIS A 238 -3.23 -7.44 4.37
N VAL A 239 -2.24 -6.63 4.03
CA VAL A 239 -0.84 -7.06 3.89
C VAL A 239 0.03 -6.29 4.86
N VAL A 240 0.84 -7.01 5.64
CA VAL A 240 1.79 -6.45 6.59
C VAL A 240 3.18 -7.00 6.29
N ASP A 241 4.17 -6.13 6.21
CA ASP A 241 5.58 -6.50 6.08
C ASP A 241 6.12 -7.01 7.42
N LEU A 242 6.59 -8.25 7.45
CA LEU A 242 7.14 -8.92 8.64
C LEU A 242 8.67 -9.00 8.65
N THR A 243 9.35 -8.46 7.63
CA THR A 243 10.82 -8.58 7.51
C THR A 243 11.54 -7.97 8.69
N GLU A 244 11.13 -6.79 9.14
CA GLU A 244 11.74 -6.14 10.31
C GLU A 244 11.26 -6.74 11.63
N THR A 245 10.02 -7.22 11.70
CA THR A 245 9.45 -7.80 12.93
C THR A 245 10.20 -9.07 13.33
N ASN A 246 10.57 -9.93 12.37
CA ASN A 246 11.36 -11.13 12.66
C ASN A 246 12.81 -10.79 13.02
N ALA A 247 13.42 -9.78 12.39
CA ALA A 247 14.76 -9.31 12.76
C ALA A 247 14.80 -8.75 14.20
N MET A 248 13.75 -8.03 14.63
CA MET A 248 13.59 -7.56 16.01
C MET A 248 13.26 -8.68 17.02
N ILE A 249 12.56 -9.73 16.61
CA ILE A 249 12.30 -10.92 17.46
C ILE A 249 13.60 -11.74 17.64
N ALA A 250 14.38 -11.90 16.57
CA ALA A 250 15.67 -12.58 16.61
C ALA A 250 16.69 -11.84 17.49
N SER A 251 16.69 -10.49 17.48
CA SER A 251 17.56 -9.70 18.34
C SER A 251 17.15 -9.73 19.82
N ARG A 252 15.85 -9.91 20.13
CA ARG A 252 15.38 -10.10 21.52
C ARG A 252 15.67 -11.49 22.08
N GLY A 253 15.75 -12.52 21.24
CA GLY A 253 16.10 -13.88 21.67
C GLY A 253 17.60 -14.08 21.96
N ALA A 254 18.46 -13.23 21.41
CA ALA A 254 19.91 -13.27 21.64
C ALA A 254 20.34 -12.61 22.97
N ASP A 255 19.48 -11.80 23.59
CA ASP A 255 19.79 -11.02 24.81
C ASP A 255 19.23 -11.64 26.10
N SER A 256 18.46 -12.73 26.01
CA SER A 256 17.91 -13.46 27.17
C SER A 256 18.67 -14.75 27.51
N GLY A 257 19.91 -14.88 27.03
CA GLY A 257 20.78 -16.03 27.24
C GLY A 257 22.14 -15.64 27.79
N ARG A 258 22.19 -15.01 28.97
CA ARG A 258 23.35 -14.99 29.86
C ARG A 258 22.89 -15.02 31.31
#